data_AF-A0A2V6NLK4-F1
#
_entry.id   AF-A0A2V6NLK4-F1
#
_cell.length_a   1.000
_cell.length_b   1.000
_cell.length_c   1.000
_cell.angle_alpha   90.00
_cell.angle_beta   90.00
_cell.angle_gamma   90.00
#
_symmetry.space_group_name_H-M   'P 1'
#
loop_
_entity.id
_entity.type
_entity.pdbx_description
1 polymer ?
#
loop_
_entity_poly.entity_id
_entity_poly.type
_entity_poly.pdbx_seq_one_letter_code
_entity_poly.pdbx_strand_id
1 'polypeptide(L)' 'MRIVKNVILGLFLAAVGGVSYVPGAIGADMGTMIPAGEIVFGPIAPGSPVQVAELWGDRTQGEHGMLLKIPAGFEA' A
#
# COMPACT_ATOMS: atom_id res chain seq x y z
N MET A 1 40.12 -27.39 -7.46
CA MET A 1 39.27 -26.20 -7.67
C MET A 1 37.85 -26.47 -8.20
N ARG A 2 37.53 -27.61 -8.85
CA ARG A 2 36.18 -27.85 -9.42
C ARG A 2 35.09 -28.15 -8.38
N ILE A 3 35.45 -28.80 -7.26
CA ILE A 3 34.49 -29.21 -6.22
C ILE A 3 33.93 -27.99 -5.46
N VAL A 4 34.80 -27.05 -5.07
CA VAL A 4 34.40 -25.83 -4.33
C VAL A 4 33.45 -24.95 -5.16
N LYS A 5 33.65 -24.87 -6.48
CA LYS A 5 32.79 -24.09 -7.38
C LYS A 5 31.39 -24.70 -7.50
N ASN A 6 31.27 -26.02 -7.48
CA ASN A 6 29.98 -26.71 -7.58
C ASN A 6 29.17 -26.65 -6.27
N VAL A 7 29.85 -26.65 -5.12
CA VAL A 7 29.20 -26.50 -3.80
C VAL A 7 28.62 -25.09 -3.63
N ILE A 8 29.34 -24.05 -4.05
CA ILE A 8 28.87 -22.66 -3.98
C ILE A 8 27.67 -22.44 -4.91
N LEU A 9 27.70 -23.00 -6.12
CA LEU A 9 26.59 -22.86 -7.08
C LEU A 9 25.33 -23.60 -6.60
N GLY A 10 25.47 -24.77 -5.97
CA GLY A 10 24.35 -25.53 -5.40
C GLY A 10 23.67 -24.81 -4.24
N LEU A 11 24.45 -24.14 -3.37
CA LEU A 11 23.91 -23.33 -2.27
C LEU A 11 23.17 -22.08 -2.77
N PHE A 12 23.62 -21.49 -3.88
CA PHE A 12 22.95 -20.32 -4.47
C PHE A 12 21.58 -20.68 -5.09
N LEU A 13 21.46 -21.84 -5.73
CA LEU A 13 20.19 -22.32 -6.31
C LEU A 13 19.16 -22.70 -5.23
N ALA A 14 19.61 -23.26 -4.10
CA ALA A 14 18.73 -23.57 -2.97
C ALA A 14 18.17 -22.31 -2.28
N ALA A 15 18.94 -21.21 -2.26
CA ALA A 15 18.50 -19.94 -1.70
C ALA A 15 17.40 -19.27 -2.55
N VAL A 16 17.38 -19.48 -3.87
CA VAL A 16 16.34 -18.91 -4.76
C VAL A 16 15.02 -19.68 -4.65
N GLY A 17 15.05 -21.00 -4.42
CA GLY A 17 13.84 -21.81 -4.28
C GLY A 17 13.10 -21.65 -2.93
N GLY A 18 13.80 -21.24 -1.87
CA GLY A 18 13.24 -21.12 -0.52
C GLY A 18 12.43 -19.86 -0.24
N VAL A 19 12.52 -18.84 -1.08
CA VAL A 19 11.81 -17.55 -0.88
C VAL A 19 10.45 -17.52 -1.58
N SER A 20 10.18 -18.47 -2.49
CA SER A 20 9.02 -18.40 -3.39
C SER A 20 7.74 -19.05 -2.85
N TYR A 21 7.77 -19.70 -1.68
CA TYR A 21 6.59 -20.38 -1.15
C TYR A 21 6.39 -20.07 0.34
N VAL A 22 5.95 -18.85 0.63
CA VAL A 22 5.17 -18.57 1.84
C VAL A 22 3.69 -18.79 1.47
N PRO A 23 3.07 -19.92 1.85
CA PRO A 23 1.64 -20.09 1.70
C PRO A 23 0.95 -19.08 2.63
N GLY A 24 0.54 -17.95 2.06
CA GLY A 24 0.00 -16.79 2.77
C GLY A 24 0.18 -15.45 2.05
N ALA A 25 1.14 -15.35 1.11
CA ALA A 25 1.42 -14.09 0.40
C ALA A 25 0.38 -13.71 -0.68
N ILE A 26 -0.45 -14.67 -1.12
CA ILE A 26 -1.54 -14.43 -2.09
C ILE A 26 -2.83 -13.88 -1.46
N GLY A 27 -2.82 -13.52 -0.17
CA GLY A 27 -3.91 -12.82 0.50
C GLY A 27 -3.62 -11.36 0.88
N ALA A 28 -2.40 -10.87 0.65
CA ALA A 28 -1.96 -9.54 1.12
C ALA A 28 -2.39 -8.37 0.20
N ASP A 29 -2.89 -8.66 -1.01
CA ASP A 29 -3.25 -7.66 -2.04
C ASP A 29 -4.75 -7.37 -2.15
N MET A 30 -5.57 -7.88 -1.22
CA MET A 30 -6.87 -7.25 -0.99
C MET A 30 -6.58 -6.01 -0.14
N GLY A 31 -6.32 -4.89 -0.81
CA GLY A 31 -5.89 -3.62 -0.19
C GLY A 31 -6.52 -3.41 1.18
N THR A 32 -5.70 -3.03 2.17
CA THR A 32 -6.10 -2.82 3.56
C THR A 32 -7.41 -2.04 3.63
N MET A 33 -8.50 -2.73 3.92
CA MET A 33 -9.80 -2.11 4.09
C MET A 33 -9.78 -1.31 5.38
N ILE A 34 -9.82 0.01 5.27
CA ILE A 34 -9.92 0.91 6.42
C ILE A 34 -11.37 0.87 6.91
N PRO A 35 -11.65 0.46 8.16
CA PRO A 35 -12.99 0.54 8.72
C PRO A 35 -13.53 1.96 8.67
N ALA A 36 -14.80 2.15 8.32
CA ALA A 36 -15.37 3.49 8.13
C ALA A 36 -15.22 4.41 9.36
N GLY A 37 -15.24 3.84 10.58
CA GLY A 37 -15.07 4.59 11.83
C GLY A 37 -13.63 5.04 12.12
N GLU A 38 -12.64 4.50 11.39
CA GLU A 38 -11.23 4.84 11.54
C GLU A 38 -10.76 5.88 10.50
N ILE A 39 -11.65 6.26 9.57
CA ILE A 39 -11.34 7.26 8.55
C ILE A 39 -11.31 8.66 9.17
N VAL A 40 -10.14 9.27 9.16
CA VAL A 40 -9.92 10.62 9.70
C VAL A 40 -10.10 11.64 8.58
N PHE A 41 -11.09 12.51 8.76
CA PHE A 41 -11.37 13.62 7.84
C PHE A 41 -10.74 14.92 8.35
N GLY A 42 -10.01 15.61 7.48
CA GLY A 42 -9.45 16.95 7.73
C GLY A 42 -9.92 17.95 6.68
N PRO A 43 -9.83 19.27 6.93
CA PRO A 43 -10.18 20.27 5.92
C PRO A 43 -9.23 20.18 4.72
N ILE A 44 -9.76 20.26 3.49
CA ILE A 44 -8.93 20.22 2.26
C ILE A 44 -8.04 21.46 2.09
N ALA A 45 -8.42 22.57 2.71
CA ALA A 45 -7.66 23.81 2.76
C ALA A 45 -8.08 24.61 4.01
N PRO A 46 -7.25 25.54 4.52
CA PRO A 46 -7.60 26.39 5.65
C PRO A 46 -8.95 27.11 5.42
N GLY A 47 -9.90 26.92 6.33
CA GLY A 47 -11.24 27.51 6.25
C GLY A 47 -12.22 26.81 5.29
N SER A 48 -11.82 25.74 4.61
CA SER A 48 -12.71 25.02 3.69
C SER A 48 -13.79 24.24 4.45
N PRO A 49 -15.06 24.29 3.99
CA PRO A 49 -16.14 23.47 4.54
C PRO A 49 -16.07 22.02 4.03
N VAL A 50 -15.30 21.75 2.96
CA VAL A 50 -15.07 20.40 2.42
C VAL A 50 -13.95 19.72 3.19
N GLN A 51 -14.19 18.48 3.60
CA GLN A 51 -13.20 17.66 4.27
C GLN A 51 -12.72 16.52 3.36
N VAL A 52 -11.48 16.09 3.57
CA VAL A 52 -10.81 15.03 2.83
C VAL A 52 -10.24 13.99 3.79
N ALA A 53 -10.24 12.73 3.35
CA ALA A 53 -9.49 11.66 4.00
C ALA A 53 -8.67 10.92 2.94
N GLU A 54 -7.35 10.83 3.14
CA GLU A 54 -6.45 10.09 2.26
C GLU A 54 -6.63 8.58 2.49
N LEU A 55 -6.79 7.81 1.42
CA LEU A 55 -6.95 6.35 1.47
C LEU A 55 -5.66 5.63 1.12
N TRP A 56 -4.97 6.11 0.08
CA TRP A 56 -3.70 5.56 -0.38
C TRP A 56 -2.95 6.58 -1.25
N GLY A 57 -1.64 6.40 -1.36
CA GLY A 57 -0.77 7.28 -2.13
C GLY A 57 -0.53 8.63 -1.45
N ASP A 58 0.19 9.50 -2.16
CA ASP A 58 0.45 10.88 -1.74
C ASP A 58 0.13 11.80 -2.92
N ARG A 59 -0.83 12.70 -2.71
CA ARG A 59 -1.27 13.67 -3.71
C ARG A 59 -0.15 14.55 -4.27
N THR A 60 0.90 14.79 -3.50
CA THR A 60 2.05 15.61 -3.93
C THR A 60 3.07 14.81 -4.75
N GLN A 61 3.00 13.48 -4.72
CA GLN A 61 3.99 12.59 -5.31
C GLN A 61 3.45 11.77 -6.50
N GLY A 62 2.13 11.69 -6.68
CA GLY A 62 1.54 11.06 -7.87
C GLY A 62 0.11 10.56 -7.68
N GLU A 63 -0.14 9.36 -8.20
CA GLU A 63 -1.44 8.71 -8.07
C GLU A 63 -1.79 8.48 -6.59
N HIS A 64 -3.03 8.79 -6.25
CA HIS A 64 -3.54 8.70 -4.90
C HIS A 64 -5.05 8.50 -4.94
N GLY A 65 -5.61 8.03 -3.83
CA GLY A 65 -7.05 7.92 -3.62
C GLY A 65 -7.44 8.63 -2.34
N MET A 66 -8.53 9.38 -2.39
CA MET A 66 -9.07 10.13 -1.26
C MET A 66 -10.60 10.07 -1.24
N LEU A 67 -11.19 10.25 -0.07
CA LEU A 67 -12.62 10.50 0.12
C LEU A 67 -12.89 11.98 0.32
N LEU A 68 -13.95 12.47 -0.32
CA LEU A 68 -14.45 13.83 -0.12
C LEU A 68 -15.73 13.80 0.70
N LYS A 69 -15.74 14.56 1.79
CA LYS A 69 -16.92 14.82 2.60
C LYS A 69 -17.40 16.23 2.31
N ILE A 70 -18.43 16.30 1.48
CA ILE A 70 -19.05 17.54 1.03
C ILE A 70 -20.26 17.83 1.94
N PRO A 71 -20.31 18.99 2.61
CA PRO A 71 -21.44 19.33 3.44
C PRO A 71 -22.68 19.62 2.58
N ALA A 72 -23.86 19.43 3.18
CA ALA A 72 -25.11 19.78 2.53
C ALA A 72 -25.15 21.28 2.18
N GLY A 73 -25.65 21.61 0.99
CA GLY A 73 -25.71 23.00 0.52
C GLY A 73 -24.38 23.59 0.05
N PHE A 74 -23.35 22.77 -0.13
CA PHE A 74 -22.11 23.21 -0.79
C PHE A 74 -22.37 23.56 -2.26
N GLU A 75 -22.00 24.77 -2.66
CA GLU A 75 -21.97 25.24 -4.05
C GLU A 75 -20.51 25.40 -4.49
N ALA A 76 -20.19 24.92 -5.70
CA ALA A 76 -18.83 24.82 -6.24
C ALA A 76 -18.41 26.03 -7.07
#